data_AF-A0A9W7DRG9-F1
#
_entry.id   AF-A0A9W7DRG9-F1
#
_cell.length_a   1.000
_cell.length_b   1.000
_cell.length_c   1.000
_cell.angle_alpha   90.00
_cell.angle_beta   90.00
_cell.angle_gamma   90.00
#
_symmetry.space_group_name_H-M   'P 1'
#
loop_
_entity.id
_entity.type
_entity.pdbx_description
1 polymer ?
#
loop_
_entity_poly.entity_id
_entity_poly.type
_entity_poly.pdbx_seq_one_letter_code
_entity_poly.pdbx_strand_id
1 'polypeptide(L)'
;MDWYATNRHWQMHVGPEKMDSLVRAARERTMEWRKEGKKVGQKMERFRVVEMGTYVGYSSLAWCDVLDGMVGRGNYEVFTIEVHGPFADVAREVVGLGGCSGAVKVLGPSDVEDGIREARSLAGAGLNEPFVDLIFIDHDKQCYLADLRHVVEERYLKSGCKIVADNVVVAGIHDYLDYVEKGEEFEGHRVEEGWIEYKGDLEGGEDGVSICTYVGE
;
A
#
# COMPACT_ATOMS: atom_id res chain seq x y z
N MET A 1 18.26 -1.82 -4.14
CA MET A 1 17.97 -2.55 -2.89
C MET A 1 17.94 -4.04 -3.13
N ASP A 2 17.26 -4.52 -4.19
CA ASP A 2 17.18 -5.96 -4.53
C ASP A 2 18.52 -6.67 -4.60
N TRP A 3 19.51 -6.08 -5.30
CA TRP A 3 20.83 -6.70 -5.40
C TRP A 3 21.44 -7.00 -4.02
N TYR A 4 21.30 -6.08 -3.06
CA TYR A 4 21.82 -6.28 -1.70
C TYR A 4 21.03 -7.36 -0.96
N ALA A 5 19.70 -7.34 -1.08
CA ALA A 5 18.81 -8.32 -0.46
C ALA A 5 19.07 -9.75 -0.97
N THR A 6 19.32 -9.90 -2.28
CA THR A 6 19.64 -11.19 -2.91
C THR A 6 21.07 -11.66 -2.62
N ASN A 7 22.06 -10.78 -2.70
CA ASN A 7 23.47 -11.20 -2.75
C ASN A 7 24.23 -11.03 -1.44
N ARG A 8 23.68 -10.32 -0.45
CA ARG A 8 24.37 -9.99 0.80
C ARG A 8 23.59 -10.41 2.02
N HIS A 9 22.48 -9.73 2.28
CA HIS A 9 21.68 -9.94 3.47
C HIS A 9 20.23 -9.85 3.08
N TRP A 10 19.51 -10.96 3.23
CA TRP A 10 18.08 -11.01 3.00
C TRP A 10 17.36 -9.93 3.81
N GLN A 11 16.41 -9.26 3.18
CA GLN A 11 15.60 -8.18 3.74
C GLN A 11 14.14 -8.43 3.38
N MET A 12 13.25 -8.08 4.31
CA MET A 12 11.80 -8.24 4.21
C MET A 12 11.19 -7.13 3.34
N HIS A 13 11.56 -7.10 2.06
CA HIS A 13 10.87 -6.27 1.09
C HIS A 13 9.84 -7.13 0.35
N VAL A 14 8.82 -6.54 -0.25
CA VAL A 14 7.94 -7.26 -1.19
C VAL A 14 8.69 -7.93 -2.35
N GLY A 15 9.87 -7.41 -2.73
CA GLY A 15 10.70 -7.97 -3.78
C GLY A 15 10.16 -7.75 -5.21
N PRO A 16 10.99 -8.01 -6.23
CA PRO A 16 10.68 -7.62 -7.61
C PRO A 16 9.54 -8.43 -8.24
N GLU A 17 9.35 -9.67 -7.81
CA GLU A 17 8.33 -10.55 -8.40
C GLU A 17 6.92 -10.18 -7.96
N LYS A 18 6.69 -10.08 -6.64
CA LYS A 18 5.39 -9.66 -6.10
C LYS A 18 5.09 -8.20 -6.42
N MET A 19 6.12 -7.36 -6.66
CA MET A 19 5.94 -5.99 -7.14
C MET A 19 5.10 -5.93 -8.43
N ASP A 20 5.17 -6.93 -9.32
CA ASP A 20 4.35 -6.94 -10.52
C ASP A 20 2.85 -6.98 -10.21
N SER A 21 2.45 -7.68 -9.13
CA SER A 21 1.07 -7.72 -8.65
C SER A 21 0.61 -6.35 -8.12
N LEU A 22 1.48 -5.67 -7.37
CA LEU A 22 1.26 -4.30 -6.89
C LEU A 22 1.09 -3.31 -8.06
N VAL A 23 1.96 -3.40 -9.06
CA VAL A 23 1.92 -2.57 -10.27
C VAL A 23 0.64 -2.80 -11.07
N ARG A 24 0.20 -4.06 -11.22
CA ARG A 24 -1.06 -4.40 -11.88
C ARG A 24 -2.26 -3.78 -11.15
N ALA A 25 -2.35 -3.95 -9.83
CA ALA A 25 -3.42 -3.37 -9.01
C ALA A 25 -3.46 -1.83 -9.10
N ALA A 26 -2.30 -1.16 -9.01
CA ALA A 26 -2.23 0.28 -9.18
C ALA A 26 -2.63 0.73 -10.59
N ARG A 27 -2.27 -0.03 -11.63
CA ARG A 27 -2.68 0.27 -13.01
C ARG A 27 -4.21 0.18 -13.17
N GLU A 28 -4.83 -0.86 -12.65
CA GLU A 28 -6.29 -1.01 -12.65
C GLU A 28 -6.96 0.21 -12.01
N ARG A 29 -6.57 0.53 -10.77
CA ARG A 29 -7.16 1.64 -10.02
C ARG A 29 -6.93 3.00 -10.70
N THR A 30 -5.71 3.28 -11.14
CA THR A 30 -5.36 4.58 -11.75
C THR A 30 -6.11 4.81 -13.07
N MET A 31 -6.41 3.74 -13.83
CA MET A 31 -7.25 3.85 -15.03
C MET A 31 -8.69 4.24 -14.71
N GLU A 32 -9.28 3.67 -13.65
CA GLU A 32 -10.64 4.03 -13.19
C GLU A 32 -10.68 5.44 -12.61
N TRP A 33 -9.74 5.75 -11.74
CA TRP A 33 -9.58 7.07 -11.15
C TRP A 33 -9.49 8.19 -12.21
N ARG A 34 -8.79 7.94 -13.32
CA ARG A 34 -8.74 8.86 -14.47
C ARG A 34 -10.09 9.06 -15.16
N LYS A 35 -10.91 8.01 -15.25
CA LYS A 35 -12.26 8.06 -15.83
C LYS A 35 -13.23 8.81 -14.91
N GLU A 36 -13.09 8.67 -13.60
CA GLU A 36 -13.91 9.37 -12.59
C GLU A 36 -13.72 10.90 -12.65
N GLY A 37 -12.57 11.40 -13.13
CA GLY A 37 -12.41 12.78 -13.55
C GLY A 37 -12.68 13.84 -12.47
N LYS A 38 -12.31 13.58 -11.21
CA LYS A 38 -12.63 14.48 -10.08
C LYS A 38 -11.74 15.72 -10.08
N LYS A 39 -12.31 16.83 -10.55
CA LYS A 39 -11.78 18.19 -10.32
C LYS A 39 -12.34 18.73 -9.02
N VAL A 40 -11.48 19.07 -8.07
CA VAL A 40 -11.83 19.85 -6.88
C VAL A 40 -11.50 21.31 -7.18
N GLY A 41 -12.50 22.07 -7.62
CA GLY A 41 -12.29 23.42 -8.15
C GLY A 41 -11.49 23.41 -9.47
N GLN A 42 -10.38 24.14 -9.54
CA GLN A 42 -9.47 24.14 -10.71
C GLN A 42 -8.37 23.07 -10.63
N LYS A 43 -8.23 22.34 -9.51
CA LYS A 43 -7.14 21.39 -9.30
C LYS A 43 -7.69 19.96 -9.33
N MET A 44 -6.97 19.07 -9.99
CA MET A 44 -7.27 17.64 -9.93
C MET A 44 -7.05 17.17 -8.49
N GLU A 45 -7.94 16.30 -7.99
CA GLU A 45 -7.61 15.54 -6.78
C GLU A 45 -6.31 14.77 -7.03
N ARG A 46 -5.50 14.51 -6.00
CA ARG A 46 -4.33 13.63 -6.14
C ARG A 46 -4.75 12.19 -5.89
N PHE A 47 -4.11 11.26 -6.59
CA PHE A 47 -4.21 9.84 -6.32
C PHE A 47 -3.51 9.54 -4.99
N ARG A 48 -4.19 8.91 -4.03
CA ARG A 48 -3.60 8.70 -2.70
C ARG A 48 -3.42 7.22 -2.38
N VAL A 49 -2.19 6.87 -2.03
CA VAL A 49 -1.82 5.56 -1.50
C VAL A 49 -1.60 5.67 0.00
N VAL A 50 -2.14 4.72 0.75
CA VAL A 50 -1.74 4.46 2.15
C VAL A 50 -1.03 3.11 2.21
N GLU A 51 0.20 3.11 2.72
CA GLU A 51 1.01 1.92 2.94
C GLU A 51 1.11 1.66 4.46
N MET A 52 0.71 0.48 4.89
CA MET A 52 0.78 0.02 6.27
C MET A 52 1.99 -0.92 6.40
N GLY A 53 3.09 -0.40 6.93
CA GLY A 53 4.40 -1.07 6.96
C GLY A 53 5.36 -0.44 5.95
N THR A 54 6.23 0.45 6.41
CA THR A 54 7.25 1.10 5.56
C THR A 54 8.54 0.29 5.50
N TYR A 55 8.93 -0.30 6.63
CA TYR A 55 10.27 -0.82 6.87
C TYR A 55 11.34 0.23 6.46
N VAL A 56 12.22 -0.09 5.52
CA VAL A 56 13.27 0.84 5.04
C VAL A 56 12.87 1.62 3.78
N GLY A 57 11.60 1.59 3.36
CA GLY A 57 11.07 2.40 2.27
C GLY A 57 11.21 1.81 0.85
N TYR A 58 11.41 0.50 0.73
CA TYR A 58 11.53 -0.18 -0.57
C TYR A 58 10.28 0.01 -1.44
N SER A 59 9.12 -0.42 -0.93
CA SER A 59 7.84 -0.33 -1.62
C SER A 59 7.40 1.13 -1.77
N SER A 60 7.72 2.00 -0.81
CA SER A 60 7.45 3.44 -0.93
C SER A 60 8.17 4.09 -2.12
N LEU A 61 9.42 3.71 -2.38
CA LEU A 61 10.14 4.13 -3.60
C LEU A 61 9.53 3.52 -4.86
N ALA A 62 9.11 2.25 -4.81
CA ALA A 62 8.45 1.63 -5.94
C ALA A 62 7.12 2.32 -6.28
N TRP A 63 6.31 2.69 -5.28
CA TRP A 63 5.09 3.47 -5.50
C TRP A 63 5.39 4.81 -6.18
N CYS A 64 6.43 5.51 -5.73
CA CYS A 64 6.87 6.76 -6.36
C CYS A 64 7.19 6.60 -7.85
N ASP A 65 7.99 5.60 -8.22
CA ASP A 65 8.37 5.33 -9.62
C ASP A 65 7.15 4.93 -10.47
N VAL A 66 6.35 3.98 -9.97
CA VAL A 66 5.16 3.45 -10.64
C VAL A 66 4.13 4.56 -10.88
N LEU A 67 3.84 5.38 -9.86
CA LEU A 67 2.84 6.43 -9.96
C LEU A 67 3.31 7.65 -10.75
N ASP A 68 4.61 7.97 -10.75
CA ASP A 68 5.17 8.97 -11.65
C ASP A 68 4.84 8.64 -13.11
N GLY A 69 4.99 7.37 -13.52
CA GLY A 69 4.64 6.90 -14.86
C GLY A 69 3.12 6.76 -15.09
N MET A 70 2.36 6.39 -14.06
CA MET A 70 0.94 6.07 -14.19
C MET A 70 0.00 7.25 -14.02
N VAL A 71 0.30 8.24 -13.18
CA VAL A 71 -0.59 9.40 -12.94
C VAL A 71 0.11 10.74 -13.15
N GLY A 72 1.45 10.74 -13.18
CA GLY A 72 2.26 11.93 -13.39
C GLY A 72 2.76 12.55 -12.09
N ARG A 73 4.02 12.99 -12.10
CA ARG A 73 4.67 13.63 -10.96
C ARG A 73 3.84 14.81 -10.43
N GLY A 74 3.62 14.82 -9.12
CA GLY A 74 2.83 15.84 -8.42
C GLY A 74 1.31 15.59 -8.40
N ASN A 75 0.83 14.54 -9.07
CA ASN A 75 -0.59 14.14 -9.08
C ASN A 75 -0.91 12.98 -8.12
N TYR A 76 0.03 12.58 -7.26
CA TYR A 76 -0.19 11.56 -6.24
C TYR A 76 0.49 11.92 -4.91
N GLU A 77 0.07 11.23 -3.87
CA GLU A 77 0.72 11.18 -2.57
C GLU A 77 0.76 9.74 -2.07
N VAL A 78 1.86 9.36 -1.44
CA VAL A 78 2.00 8.10 -0.72
C VAL A 78 2.20 8.44 0.75
N PHE A 79 1.31 7.97 1.60
CA PHE A 79 1.46 8.02 3.05
C PHE A 79 1.88 6.63 3.52
N THR A 80 3.09 6.50 4.02
CA THR A 80 3.61 5.22 4.50
C THR A 80 3.77 5.26 6.01
N ILE A 81 3.25 4.26 6.71
CA ILE A 81 3.12 4.22 8.16
C ILE A 81 4.09 3.19 8.73
N GLU A 82 4.94 3.62 9.66
CA GLU A 82 5.95 2.80 10.31
C GLU A 82 5.89 2.96 11.82
N VAL A 83 5.74 1.84 12.53
CA VAL A 83 5.68 1.81 13.99
C VAL A 83 7.07 1.92 14.64
N HIS A 84 8.10 1.42 13.96
CA HIS A 84 9.46 1.38 14.48
C HIS A 84 10.25 2.62 14.07
N GLY A 85 10.46 3.53 15.03
CA GLY A 85 11.13 4.83 14.81
C GLY A 85 12.43 4.77 14.01
N PRO A 86 13.40 3.89 14.36
CA PRO A 86 14.63 3.73 13.58
C PRO A 86 14.42 3.32 12.11
N PHE A 87 13.39 2.54 11.80
CA PHE A 87 13.07 2.19 10.41
C PHE A 87 12.41 3.37 9.69
N ALA A 88 11.54 4.13 10.37
CA ALA A 88 10.98 5.36 9.84
C ALA A 88 12.08 6.38 9.48
N ASP A 89 13.11 6.52 10.32
CA ASP A 89 14.24 7.42 10.06
C ASP A 89 15.06 6.96 8.84
N VAL A 90 15.37 5.67 8.74
CA VAL A 90 16.03 5.11 7.55
C VAL A 90 15.17 5.31 6.30
N ALA A 91 13.87 5.05 6.37
CA ALA A 91 12.96 5.22 5.26
C ALA A 91 12.90 6.68 4.78
N ARG A 92 12.94 7.67 5.68
CA ARG A 92 13.02 9.09 5.30
C ARG A 92 14.29 9.41 4.53
N GLU A 93 15.43 8.88 4.97
CA GLU A 93 16.70 9.06 4.24
C GLU A 93 16.65 8.38 2.87
N VAL A 94 16.14 7.15 2.79
CA VAL A 94 16.00 6.39 1.54
C VAL A 94 15.06 7.12 0.56
N VAL A 95 13.91 7.59 1.02
CA VAL A 95 12.96 8.40 0.23
C VAL A 95 13.61 9.70 -0.26
N GLY A 96 14.42 10.35 0.59
CA GLY A 96 15.18 11.55 0.24
C GLY A 96 16.20 11.30 -0.85
N LEU A 97 17.01 10.25 -0.70
CA LEU A 97 18.01 9.84 -1.69
C LEU A 97 17.37 9.40 -3.01
N GLY A 98 16.19 8.78 -2.97
CA GLY A 98 15.40 8.43 -4.15
C GLY A 98 14.73 9.60 -4.85
N GLY A 99 14.81 10.83 -4.30
CA GLY A 99 14.18 12.01 -4.88
C GLY A 99 12.64 12.03 -4.76
N CYS A 100 12.09 11.21 -3.86
CA CYS A 100 10.65 10.99 -3.71
C CYS A 100 10.01 11.80 -2.56
N SER A 101 10.77 12.65 -1.86
CA SER A 101 10.28 13.45 -0.72
C SER A 101 9.11 14.38 -1.06
N GLY A 102 8.92 14.73 -2.35
CA GLY A 102 7.78 15.54 -2.79
C GLY A 102 6.45 14.78 -2.84
N ALA A 103 6.49 13.43 -2.89
CA ALA A 103 5.31 12.59 -3.07
C ALA A 103 5.10 11.60 -1.91
N VAL A 104 6.18 11.11 -1.30
CA VAL A 104 6.14 10.12 -0.21
C VAL A 104 6.32 10.82 1.15
N LYS A 105 5.38 10.58 2.07
CA LYS A 105 5.42 11.06 3.45
C LYS A 105 5.49 9.86 4.39
N VAL A 106 6.62 9.75 5.10
CA VAL A 106 6.85 8.70 6.11
C VAL A 106 6.29 9.15 7.46
N LEU A 107 5.20 8.50 7.87
CA LEU A 107 4.49 8.73 9.13
C LEU A 107 5.01 7.72 10.15
N GLY A 108 5.73 8.18 11.17
CA GLY A 108 6.35 7.26 12.12
C GLY A 108 7.27 7.92 13.14
N PRO A 109 7.53 7.32 14.31
CA PRO A 109 6.91 6.09 14.80
C PRO A 109 5.40 6.27 15.04
N SER A 110 4.57 5.42 14.42
CA SER A 110 3.11 5.49 14.49
C SER A 110 2.49 4.12 14.16
N ASP A 111 1.43 3.75 14.85
CA ASP A 111 0.55 2.68 14.40
C ASP A 111 -0.35 3.14 13.24
N VAL A 112 -1.14 2.20 12.69
CA VAL A 112 -2.03 2.44 11.55
C VAL A 112 -3.13 3.43 11.90
N GLU A 113 -3.73 3.35 13.10
CA GLU A 113 -4.83 4.21 13.52
C GLU A 113 -4.41 5.68 13.59
N ASP A 114 -3.32 5.97 14.30
CA ASP A 114 -2.78 7.33 14.41
C ASP A 114 -2.19 7.81 13.07
N GLY A 115 -1.53 6.89 12.35
CA GLY A 115 -0.86 7.19 11.09
C GLY A 115 -1.84 7.57 9.98
N ILE A 116 -2.94 6.82 9.82
CA ILE A 116 -3.95 7.15 8.80
C ILE A 116 -4.74 8.41 9.16
N ARG A 117 -4.91 8.70 10.45
CA ARG A 117 -5.50 9.96 10.94
C ARG A 117 -4.62 11.15 10.59
N GLU A 118 -3.31 11.05 10.77
CA GLU A 118 -2.34 12.06 10.31
C GLU A 118 -2.35 12.17 8.79
N ALA A 119 -2.37 11.05 8.05
CA ALA A 119 -2.45 11.02 6.59
C ALA A 119 -3.68 11.80 6.09
N ARG A 120 -4.86 11.59 6.70
CA ARG A 120 -6.09 12.33 6.38
C ARG A 120 -5.91 13.83 6.59
N SER A 121 -5.31 14.23 7.71
CA SER A 121 -5.04 15.64 8.02
C SER A 121 -4.11 16.27 6.98
N LEU A 122 -3.00 15.61 6.66
CA LEU A 122 -2.03 16.05 5.66
C LEU A 122 -2.57 16.04 4.22
N ALA A 123 -3.54 15.18 3.94
CA ALA A 123 -4.27 15.13 2.67
C ALA A 123 -5.29 16.28 2.53
N GLY A 124 -5.63 16.96 3.64
CA GLY A 124 -6.64 18.00 3.70
C GLY A 124 -8.07 17.49 3.55
N ALA A 125 -8.30 16.19 3.82
CA ALA A 125 -9.62 15.58 3.74
C ALA A 125 -10.44 15.87 5.00
N GLY A 126 -11.73 16.13 4.81
CA GLY A 126 -12.69 16.39 5.88
C GLY A 126 -12.90 15.19 6.81
N LEU A 127 -13.51 15.46 7.96
CA LEU A 127 -13.97 14.38 8.85
C LEU A 127 -15.06 13.58 8.11
N ASN A 128 -14.88 12.25 8.02
CA ASN A 128 -15.71 11.32 7.24
C ASN A 128 -15.65 11.49 5.72
N GLU A 129 -14.67 12.23 5.18
CA GLU A 129 -14.43 12.28 3.74
C GLU A 129 -13.44 11.17 3.34
N PRO A 130 -13.86 10.16 2.57
CA PRO A 130 -12.96 9.11 2.11
C PRO A 130 -11.92 9.72 1.17
N PHE A 131 -10.65 9.36 1.37
CA PHE A 131 -9.54 10.04 0.70
C PHE A 131 -8.54 9.08 0.06
N VAL A 132 -8.62 7.78 0.38
CA VAL A 132 -7.67 6.75 -0.06
C VAL A 132 -8.15 6.07 -1.34
N ASP A 133 -7.28 5.98 -2.34
CA ASP A 133 -7.54 5.31 -3.62
C ASP A 133 -6.90 3.91 -3.69
N LEU A 134 -5.83 3.69 -2.95
CA LEU A 134 -5.16 2.39 -2.86
C LEU A 134 -4.56 2.19 -1.46
N ILE A 135 -4.74 1.00 -0.90
CA ILE A 135 -4.07 0.53 0.31
C ILE A 135 -3.10 -0.59 -0.03
N PHE A 136 -1.90 -0.50 0.53
CA PHE A 136 -0.94 -1.60 0.57
C PHE A 136 -0.70 -2.03 2.02
N ILE A 137 -0.88 -3.32 2.32
CA ILE A 137 -0.75 -3.90 3.65
C ILE A 137 0.46 -4.85 3.68
N ASP A 138 1.50 -4.48 4.43
CA ASP A 138 2.72 -5.29 4.61
C ASP A 138 3.37 -5.11 5.99
N HIS A 139 2.56 -4.93 7.04
CA HIS A 139 3.03 -4.80 8.42
C HIS A 139 2.91 -6.15 9.19
N ASP A 140 2.70 -6.09 10.51
CA ASP A 140 2.41 -7.25 11.35
C ASP A 140 1.18 -8.01 10.87
N LYS A 141 1.36 -9.29 10.53
CA LYS A 141 0.33 -10.14 9.93
C LYS A 141 -0.85 -10.38 10.88
N GLN A 142 -0.64 -10.26 12.20
CA GLN A 142 -1.70 -10.38 13.19
C GLN A 142 -2.66 -9.19 13.21
N CYS A 143 -2.24 -8.04 12.64
CA CYS A 143 -3.01 -6.80 12.64
C CYS A 143 -3.80 -6.57 11.35
N TYR A 144 -3.54 -7.33 10.28
CA TYR A 144 -4.14 -7.14 8.95
C TYR A 144 -5.67 -6.99 8.98
N LEU A 145 -6.37 -7.91 9.63
CA LEU A 145 -7.83 -7.86 9.71
C LEU A 145 -8.32 -6.68 10.55
N ALA A 146 -7.70 -6.47 11.71
CA ALA A 146 -8.10 -5.41 12.63
C ALA A 146 -7.92 -4.02 12.00
N ASP A 147 -6.78 -3.79 11.36
CA ASP A 147 -6.44 -2.53 10.72
C ASP A 147 -7.26 -2.31 9.45
N LEU A 148 -7.51 -3.35 8.63
CA LEU A 148 -8.42 -3.22 7.50
C LEU A 148 -9.84 -2.88 7.95
N ARG A 149 -10.35 -3.52 9.00
CA ARG A 149 -11.67 -3.19 9.56
C ARG A 149 -11.71 -1.77 10.07
N HIS A 150 -10.70 -1.34 10.82
CA HIS A 150 -10.60 0.04 11.29
C HIS A 150 -10.72 1.03 10.12
N VAL A 151 -10.00 0.80 9.01
CA VAL A 151 -10.03 1.76 7.91
C VAL A 151 -11.35 1.77 7.13
N VAL A 152 -12.06 0.65 7.10
CA VAL A 152 -13.41 0.54 6.54
C VAL A 152 -14.43 1.23 7.45
N GLU A 153 -14.41 0.94 8.75
CA GLU A 153 -15.34 1.49 9.76
C GLU A 153 -15.24 3.01 9.87
N GLU A 154 -14.02 3.55 9.82
CA GLU A 154 -13.75 5.00 9.85
C GLU A 154 -13.93 5.68 8.49
N ARG A 155 -14.37 4.94 7.46
CA ARG A 155 -14.70 5.43 6.11
C ARG A 155 -13.55 6.18 5.43
N TYR A 156 -12.32 5.70 5.57
CA TYR A 156 -11.17 6.30 4.89
C TYR A 156 -11.11 5.94 3.40
N LEU A 157 -11.67 4.79 3.02
CA LEU A 157 -11.59 4.23 1.68
C LEU A 157 -12.62 4.86 0.75
N LYS A 158 -12.19 5.30 -0.44
CA LYS A 158 -13.13 5.65 -1.50
C LYS A 158 -13.75 4.37 -2.07
N SER A 159 -15.01 4.42 -2.48
CA SER A 159 -15.56 3.39 -3.35
C SER A 159 -14.68 3.26 -4.61
N GLY A 160 -14.33 2.03 -4.96
CA GLY A 160 -13.33 1.70 -5.98
C GLY A 160 -11.90 1.58 -5.45
N CYS A 161 -11.62 1.82 -4.16
CA CYS A 161 -10.28 1.71 -3.58
C CYS A 161 -9.72 0.29 -3.76
N LYS A 162 -8.49 0.18 -4.26
CA LYS A 162 -7.80 -1.12 -4.34
C LYS A 162 -7.10 -1.44 -3.02
N ILE A 163 -7.28 -2.66 -2.54
CA ILE A 163 -6.58 -3.17 -1.36
C ILE A 163 -5.66 -4.28 -1.83
N VAL A 164 -4.39 -4.17 -1.48
CA VAL A 164 -3.33 -5.11 -1.84
C VAL A 164 -2.62 -5.53 -0.56
N ALA A 165 -2.59 -6.82 -0.25
CA ALA A 165 -1.99 -7.33 0.97
C ALA A 165 -0.93 -8.39 0.65
N ASP A 166 0.30 -8.17 1.13
CA ASP A 166 1.43 -9.07 0.90
C ASP A 166 1.48 -10.21 1.94
N ASN A 167 2.18 -11.29 1.59
CA ASN A 167 2.49 -12.44 2.44
C ASN A 167 1.28 -13.27 2.91
N VAL A 168 0.13 -13.18 2.21
CA VAL A 168 -1.13 -13.77 2.72
C VAL A 168 -1.13 -15.30 2.72
N VAL A 169 -0.37 -15.91 1.80
CA VAL A 169 -0.27 -17.37 1.66
C VAL A 169 0.74 -17.91 2.67
N VAL A 170 1.97 -17.39 2.67
CA VAL A 170 3.02 -17.91 3.58
C VAL A 170 2.68 -17.68 5.05
N ALA A 171 2.01 -16.57 5.37
CA ALA A 171 1.60 -16.28 6.74
C ALA A 171 0.25 -16.92 7.13
N GLY A 172 -0.49 -17.49 6.17
CA GLY A 172 -1.77 -18.15 6.43
C GLY A 172 -2.81 -17.21 7.07
N ILE A 173 -2.97 -16.00 6.54
CA ILE A 173 -3.83 -14.94 7.12
C ILE A 173 -5.30 -15.19 6.77
N HIS A 174 -5.84 -16.32 7.22
CA HIS A 174 -7.15 -16.82 6.82
C HIS A 174 -8.31 -15.92 7.26
N ASP A 175 -8.18 -15.23 8.39
CA ASP A 175 -9.20 -14.33 8.91
C ASP A 175 -9.36 -13.06 8.05
N TYR A 176 -8.25 -12.48 7.59
CA TYR A 176 -8.22 -11.42 6.60
C TYR A 176 -8.81 -11.90 5.27
N LEU A 177 -8.34 -13.04 4.76
CA LEU A 177 -8.80 -13.59 3.47
C LEU A 177 -10.31 -13.88 3.49
N ASP A 178 -10.81 -14.51 4.55
CA ASP A 178 -12.23 -14.77 4.74
C ASP A 178 -13.05 -13.48 4.76
N TYR A 179 -12.52 -12.42 5.38
CA TYR A 179 -13.20 -11.13 5.48
C TYR A 179 -13.35 -10.45 4.11
N VAL A 180 -12.27 -10.39 3.32
CA VAL A 180 -12.30 -9.76 1.98
C VAL A 180 -12.97 -10.61 0.91
N GLU A 181 -13.03 -11.93 1.09
CA GLU A 181 -13.72 -12.84 0.17
C GLU A 181 -15.24 -12.84 0.39
N LYS A 182 -15.70 -12.76 1.64
CA LYS A 182 -17.12 -12.91 2.01
C LYS A 182 -17.83 -11.58 2.25
N GLY A 183 -17.10 -10.47 2.46
CA GLY A 183 -17.68 -9.15 2.71
C GLY A 183 -18.37 -8.60 1.47
N GLU A 184 -19.59 -8.07 1.64
CA GLU A 184 -20.36 -7.47 0.54
C GLU A 184 -19.78 -6.12 0.10
N GLU A 185 -18.97 -5.49 0.96
CA GLU A 185 -18.24 -4.26 0.67
C GLU A 185 -16.96 -4.48 -0.16
N PHE A 186 -16.67 -5.72 -0.56
CA PHE A 186 -15.52 -6.07 -1.40
C PHE A 186 -15.94 -6.81 -2.67
N GLU A 187 -15.22 -6.57 -3.76
CA GLU A 187 -15.40 -7.30 -5.01
C GLU A 187 -14.06 -7.69 -5.65
N GLY A 188 -14.12 -8.65 -6.58
CA GLY A 188 -12.97 -9.04 -7.39
C GLY A 188 -11.79 -9.57 -6.59
N HIS A 189 -12.06 -10.14 -5.40
CA HIS A 189 -11.03 -10.76 -4.58
C HIS A 189 -10.34 -11.89 -5.34
N ARG A 190 -9.00 -11.86 -5.30
CA ARG A 190 -8.12 -12.88 -5.85
C ARG A 190 -6.83 -12.93 -5.06
N VAL A 191 -6.16 -14.08 -5.11
CA VAL A 191 -4.78 -14.23 -4.65
C VAL A 191 -3.90 -14.46 -5.88
N GLU A 192 -2.91 -13.59 -6.07
CA GLU A 192 -1.87 -13.79 -7.07
C GLU A 192 -0.69 -14.50 -6.38
N GLU A 193 -0.52 -15.80 -6.69
CA GLU A 193 0.56 -16.63 -6.17
C GLU A 193 1.93 -16.13 -6.65
N GLY A 194 2.94 -16.30 -5.80
CA GLY A 194 4.33 -15.98 -6.07
C GLY A 194 5.23 -16.67 -5.07
N TRP A 195 6.42 -16.12 -4.84
CA TRP A 195 7.40 -16.69 -3.92
C TRP A 195 7.82 -15.68 -2.85
N ILE A 196 8.30 -16.23 -1.72
CA ILE A 196 8.99 -15.42 -0.71
C ILE A 196 10.15 -14.65 -1.37
N GLU A 197 10.25 -13.36 -1.05
CA GLU A 197 11.20 -12.44 -1.66
C GLU A 197 12.64 -12.94 -1.62
N TYR A 198 13.34 -12.78 -2.75
CA TYR A 198 14.77 -13.04 -2.89
C TYR A 198 15.24 -14.49 -2.65
N LYS A 199 14.33 -15.45 -2.39
CA LYS A 199 14.67 -16.86 -2.21
C LYS A 199 14.46 -17.71 -3.48
N GLY A 200 13.63 -17.23 -4.41
CA GLY A 200 13.33 -17.88 -5.70
C GLY A 200 12.69 -19.27 -5.57
N ASP A 201 12.33 -19.88 -6.69
CA ASP A 201 11.58 -21.15 -6.76
C ASP A 201 12.29 -22.37 -6.13
N LEU A 202 13.62 -22.29 -5.95
CA LEU A 202 14.45 -23.43 -5.52
C LEU A 202 14.68 -23.47 -4.00
N GLU A 203 14.57 -22.34 -3.31
CA GLU A 203 14.81 -22.21 -1.86
C GLU A 203 13.71 -21.40 -1.13
N GLY A 204 12.81 -20.75 -1.86
CA GLY A 204 11.67 -19.99 -1.35
C GLY A 204 10.45 -20.86 -1.12
N GLY A 205 9.72 -20.58 -0.05
CA GLY A 205 8.35 -21.09 0.11
C GLY A 205 7.41 -20.37 -0.86
N GLU A 206 6.31 -21.03 -1.19
CA GLU A 206 5.17 -20.40 -1.88
C GLU A 206 4.63 -19.25 -1.03
N ASP A 207 4.27 -18.17 -1.71
CA ASP A 207 3.63 -17.01 -1.11
C ASP A 207 2.56 -16.43 -2.05
N GLY A 208 1.94 -15.31 -1.71
CA GLY A 208 1.01 -14.63 -2.59
C GLY A 208 0.55 -13.28 -2.07
N VAL A 209 -0.02 -12.52 -2.99
CA VAL A 209 -0.59 -11.20 -2.75
C VAL A 209 -2.11 -11.28 -2.91
N SER A 210 -2.86 -10.92 -1.87
CA SER A 210 -4.32 -10.75 -1.98
C SER A 210 -4.64 -9.39 -2.57
N ILE A 211 -5.56 -9.36 -3.53
CA ILE A 211 -6.04 -8.13 -4.18
C ILE A 211 -7.57 -8.15 -4.17
N CYS A 212 -8.19 -7.07 -3.71
CA CYS A 212 -9.62 -6.83 -3.87
C CYS A 212 -9.91 -5.34 -4.12
N THR A 213 -11.15 -5.05 -4.50
CA THR A 213 -11.67 -3.68 -4.61
C THR A 213 -12.69 -3.44 -3.49
N TYR A 214 -12.56 -2.34 -2.76
CA TYR A 214 -13.61 -1.88 -1.85
C TYR A 214 -14.71 -1.16 -2.64
N VAL A 215 -15.96 -1.56 -2.44
CA VAL A 215 -17.16 -1.02 -3.11
C VAL A 215 -18.22 -0.47 -2.16
N GLY A 216 -17.91 -0.38 -0.86
CA GLY A 216 -18.81 0.22 0.14
C GLY A 216 -19.11 1.71 -0.10
N GLU A 217 -20.17 2.19 0.56
CA GLU A 217 -20.72 3.56 0.47
C GLU A 217 -20.23 4.54 1.55
#